data_AF-A0A101G5E0-F1
#
_entry.id   AF-A0A101G5E0-F1
#
_cell.length_a   1.000
_cell.length_b   1.000
_cell.length_c   1.000
_cell.angle_alpha   90.00
_cell.angle_beta   90.00
_cell.angle_gamma   90.00
#
_symmetry.space_group_name_H-M   'P 1'
#
loop_
_entity.id
_entity.type
_entity.pdbx_description
1 polymer ?
#
loop_
_entity_poly.entity_id
_entity_poly.type
_entity_poly.pdbx_seq_one_letter_code
_entity_poly.pdbx_strand_id
1 'polypeptide(L)'
;EISMAIFASYPDRFRQELEGLAQGAGIPLKKVTEWVTAETCMSAACSGFLLHDGEKTWIGRNNDLWSPHLWGFARHRAVSHRIPVTTFGLAGDAFSATGYNQAGIWLHYNYLKAPDQNDDSLLAQPCYLQLVDMLESCESYEDVFSFLQSYPRPDGMSLYPGSL
;
A
#
# COMPACT_ATOMS: atom_id res chain seq x y z
N GLU A 1 -13.05 17.56 -6.94
CA GLU A 1 -13.55 17.82 -5.57
C GLU A 1 -13.38 16.58 -4.70
N ILE A 2 -13.80 15.41 -5.17
CA ILE A 2 -13.63 14.11 -4.49
C ILE A 2 -12.17 13.79 -4.08
N SER A 3 -11.20 13.89 -4.99
CA SER A 3 -9.79 13.56 -4.70
C SER A 3 -9.19 14.42 -3.57
N MET A 4 -9.60 15.69 -3.47
CA MET A 4 -9.13 16.58 -2.41
C MET A 4 -9.81 16.29 -1.06
N ALA A 5 -11.07 15.87 -1.07
CA ALA A 5 -11.75 15.40 0.14
C ALA A 5 -11.12 14.11 0.68
N ILE A 6 -10.81 13.15 -0.20
CA ILE A 6 -10.09 11.92 0.16
C ILE A 6 -8.69 12.25 0.70
N PHE A 7 -7.95 13.13 0.02
CA PHE A 7 -6.66 13.61 0.50
C PHE A 7 -6.74 14.21 1.91
N ALA A 8 -7.75 15.05 2.18
CA ALA A 8 -7.93 15.66 3.50
C ALA A 8 -8.19 14.62 4.60
N SER A 9 -8.75 13.46 4.25
CA SER A 9 -8.95 12.36 5.20
C SER A 9 -7.67 11.61 5.56
N TYR A 10 -6.63 11.67 4.71
CA TYR A 10 -5.40 10.91 4.95
C TYR A 10 -4.69 11.35 6.23
N PRO A 11 -4.06 10.42 6.96
CA PRO A 11 -3.11 10.74 8.02
C PRO A 11 -2.08 11.78 7.59
N ASP A 12 -1.69 12.66 8.51
CA ASP A 12 -0.81 13.81 8.28
C ASP A 12 0.47 13.43 7.53
N ARG A 13 1.11 12.32 7.91
CA ARG A 13 2.33 11.80 7.26
C ARG A 13 2.14 11.60 5.76
N PHE A 14 1.04 10.99 5.35
CA PHE A 14 0.76 10.72 3.94
C PHE A 14 0.41 12.00 3.18
N ARG A 15 -0.26 12.96 3.83
CA ARG A 15 -0.49 14.28 3.22
C ARG A 15 0.83 15.00 2.93
N GLN A 16 1.74 15.01 3.90
CA GLN A 16 3.09 15.59 3.73
C GLN A 16 3.87 14.91 2.60
N GLU A 17 3.75 13.60 2.46
CA GLU A 17 4.43 12.87 1.37
C GLU A 17 3.90 13.27 -0.01
N LEU A 18 2.57 13.38 -0.18
CA LEU A 18 1.98 13.80 -1.45
C LEU A 18 2.25 15.27 -1.76
N GLU A 19 2.29 16.14 -0.74
CA GLU A 19 2.72 17.53 -0.88
C GLU A 19 4.18 17.63 -1.33
N GLY A 20 5.08 16.87 -0.70
CA GLY A 20 6.49 16.80 -1.08
C GLY A 20 6.69 16.26 -2.49
N LEU A 21 5.91 15.24 -2.89
CA LEU A 21 5.91 14.72 -4.26
C LEU A 21 5.46 15.77 -5.28
N ALA A 22 4.37 16.49 -4.99
CA ALA A 22 3.86 17.56 -5.83
C ALA A 22 4.89 18.69 -5.99
N GLN A 23 5.50 19.11 -4.88
CA GLN A 23 6.54 20.13 -4.87
C GLN A 23 7.78 19.68 -5.67
N GLY A 24 8.28 18.47 -5.41
CA GLY A 24 9.47 17.93 -6.08
C GLY A 24 9.28 17.71 -7.58
N ALA A 25 8.08 17.34 -8.00
CA ALA A 25 7.73 17.17 -9.41
C ALA A 25 7.30 18.47 -10.10
N GLY A 26 7.12 19.58 -9.36
CA GLY A 26 6.66 20.85 -9.92
C GLY A 26 5.25 20.81 -10.51
N ILE A 27 4.36 19.96 -9.96
CA ILE A 27 2.98 19.81 -10.43
C ILE A 27 1.98 20.16 -9.32
N PRO A 28 0.73 20.54 -9.67
CA PRO A 28 -0.29 20.82 -8.66
C PRO A 28 -0.57 19.60 -7.78
N LEU A 29 -0.67 19.79 -6.46
CA LEU A 29 -1.05 18.75 -5.50
C LEU A 29 -2.32 17.99 -5.94
N LYS A 30 -3.30 18.72 -6.49
CA LYS A 30 -4.52 18.13 -7.03
C LYS A 30 -4.27 17.02 -8.07
N LYS A 31 -3.25 17.15 -8.92
CA LYS A 31 -2.92 16.10 -9.91
C LYS A 31 -2.34 14.85 -9.23
N VAL A 32 -1.54 15.05 -8.19
CA VAL A 32 -0.98 13.94 -7.39
C VAL A 32 -2.11 13.23 -6.64
N THR A 33 -3.05 13.97 -6.05
CA THR A 33 -4.19 13.38 -5.34
C THR A 33 -5.14 12.65 -6.29
N GLU A 34 -5.38 13.20 -7.49
CA GLU A 34 -6.13 12.52 -8.55
C GLU A 34 -5.45 11.21 -8.98
N TRP A 35 -4.11 11.20 -9.11
CA TRP A 35 -3.35 9.99 -9.43
C TRP A 35 -3.55 8.88 -8.39
N VAL A 36 -3.27 9.17 -7.11
CA VAL A 36 -3.36 8.14 -6.05
C VAL A 36 -4.81 7.70 -5.76
N THR A 37 -5.79 8.56 -6.04
CA THR A 37 -7.21 8.21 -5.90
C THR A 37 -7.72 7.41 -7.10
N ALA A 38 -7.09 7.51 -8.28
CA ALA A 38 -7.56 6.80 -9.47
C ALA A 38 -7.64 5.28 -9.22
N GLU A 39 -6.71 4.72 -8.45
CA GLU A 39 -6.70 3.30 -8.13
C GLU A 39 -7.93 2.86 -7.32
N THR A 40 -8.50 3.72 -6.45
CA THR A 40 -9.74 3.39 -5.71
C THR A 40 -10.96 3.30 -6.63
N CYS A 41 -10.87 3.84 -7.85
CA CYS A 41 -11.91 3.76 -8.87
C CYS A 41 -11.66 2.64 -9.90
N MET A 42 -10.56 1.90 -9.78
CA MET A 42 -10.22 0.81 -10.69
C MET A 42 -10.73 -0.52 -10.13
N SER A 43 -11.16 -1.42 -11.02
CA SER A 43 -11.42 -2.80 -10.65
C SER A 43 -10.07 -3.48 -10.37
N ALA A 44 -9.80 -3.74 -9.09
CA ALA A 44 -8.61 -4.47 -8.68
C ALA A 44 -8.87 -5.99 -8.81
N ALA A 45 -8.02 -6.67 -9.56
CA ALA A 45 -7.88 -8.11 -9.49
C ALA A 45 -6.42 -8.44 -9.11
N CYS A 46 -6.25 -9.45 -8.26
CA CYS A 46 -4.94 -9.90 -7.84
C CYS A 46 -5.03 -11.38 -7.44
N SER A 47 -3.91 -12.07 -7.58
CA SER A 47 -3.76 -13.45 -7.13
C SER A 47 -2.49 -13.54 -6.32
N GLY A 48 -2.51 -14.28 -5.22
CA GLY A 48 -1.36 -14.53 -4.37
C GLY A 48 -1.28 -16.00 -4.01
N PHE A 49 -0.07 -16.50 -3.77
CA PHE A 49 0.15 -17.82 -3.19
C PHE A 49 1.24 -17.77 -2.13
N LEU A 50 1.10 -18.69 -1.19
CA LEU A 50 2.10 -19.02 -0.19
C LEU A 50 2.27 -20.54 -0.23
N LEU A 51 3.49 -21.00 -0.48
CA LEU A 51 3.84 -22.41 -0.60
C LEU A 51 4.94 -22.73 0.40
N HIS A 52 4.67 -23.70 1.28
CA HIS A 52 5.69 -24.29 2.14
C HIS A 52 6.28 -25.53 1.48
N ASP A 53 7.60 -25.57 1.36
CA ASP A 53 8.38 -26.70 0.86
C ASP A 53 9.53 -26.99 1.83
N GLY A 54 9.30 -27.90 2.78
CA GLY A 54 10.20 -28.15 3.90
C GLY A 54 10.32 -26.94 4.81
N GLU A 55 11.55 -26.47 5.04
CA GLU A 55 11.85 -25.26 5.83
C GLU A 55 11.73 -23.96 5.02
N LYS A 56 11.42 -24.05 3.71
CA LYS A 56 11.35 -22.89 2.83
C LYS A 56 9.91 -22.41 2.67
N THR A 57 9.74 -21.10 2.66
CA THR A 57 8.47 -20.44 2.34
C THR A 57 8.64 -19.67 1.03
N TRP A 58 7.85 -20.06 0.04
CA TRP A 58 7.77 -19.39 -1.26
C TRP A 58 6.53 -18.52 -1.31
N ILE A 59 6.69 -17.30 -1.77
CA ILE A 59 5.60 -16.33 -1.85
C ILE A 59 5.63 -15.72 -3.23
N GLY A 60 4.47 -15.67 -3.86
CA GLY A 60 4.30 -15.02 -5.15
C GLY A 60 2.95 -14.35 -5.26
N ARG A 61 2.89 -13.34 -6.13
CA ARG A 61 1.65 -12.66 -6.49
C ARG A 61 1.67 -12.20 -7.93
N ASN A 62 0.48 -11.99 -8.48
CA ASN A 62 0.26 -11.10 -9.62
C ASN A 62 -0.65 -9.94 -9.19
N ASN A 63 -0.41 -8.77 -9.79
CA ASN A 63 -1.31 -7.62 -9.67
C ASN A 63 -1.89 -7.33 -11.05
N ASP A 64 -3.21 -7.42 -11.18
CA ASP A 64 -3.86 -7.22 -12.45
C ASP A 64 -4.26 -5.75 -12.56
N LEU A 65 -3.31 -4.93 -12.99
CA LEU A 65 -3.54 -3.51 -13.26
C LEU A 65 -3.04 -3.14 -14.65
N TRP A 66 -3.93 -2.62 -15.49
CA TRP A 66 -3.55 -2.12 -16.80
C TRP A 66 -3.09 -0.67 -16.72
N SER A 67 -1.77 -0.48 -16.63
CA SER A 67 -1.15 0.85 -16.63
C SER A 67 0.11 0.86 -17.52
N PRO A 68 -0.06 1.05 -18.84
CA PRO A 68 1.06 0.98 -19.80
C PRO A 68 2.19 1.94 -19.43
N HIS A 69 3.42 1.43 -19.45
CA HIS A 69 4.66 2.17 -19.15
C HIS A 69 4.81 2.71 -17.72
N LEU A 70 3.83 2.47 -16.84
CA LEU A 70 3.87 2.93 -15.46
C LEU A 70 4.11 1.77 -14.47
N TRP A 71 4.09 0.52 -14.92
CA TRP A 71 4.35 -0.66 -14.08
C TRP A 71 5.83 -1.03 -13.96
N GLY A 72 6.18 -1.77 -12.90
CA GLY A 72 7.49 -2.41 -12.73
C GLY A 72 8.52 -1.59 -11.96
N PHE A 73 8.08 -0.59 -11.18
CA PHE A 73 8.98 0.24 -10.40
C PHE A 73 9.25 -0.38 -9.04
N ALA A 74 10.53 -0.61 -8.74
CA ALA A 74 11.02 -0.90 -7.41
C ALA A 74 11.58 0.38 -6.79
N ARG A 75 11.09 0.76 -5.61
CA ARG A 75 11.51 1.97 -4.90
C ARG A 75 12.11 1.57 -3.56
N HIS A 76 13.39 1.88 -3.37
CA HIS A 76 14.00 1.83 -2.05
C HIS A 76 13.74 3.14 -1.30
N ARG A 77 13.33 3.03 -0.03
CA ARG A 77 13.01 4.17 0.85
C ARG A 77 13.76 3.99 2.16
N ALA A 78 14.51 5.01 2.56
CA ALA A 78 15.18 5.09 3.84
C ALA A 78 14.77 6.39 4.52
N VAL A 79 13.73 6.33 5.35
CA VAL A 79 13.25 7.46 6.15
C VAL A 79 13.96 7.42 7.50
N SER A 80 14.43 8.58 7.99
CA SER A 80 15.10 8.66 9.29
C SER A 80 14.25 8.05 10.40
N HIS A 81 14.87 7.23 11.25
CA HIS A 81 14.22 6.53 12.37
C HIS A 81 13.12 5.52 11.97
N ARG A 82 13.12 5.06 10.71
CA ARG A 82 12.26 3.99 10.21
C ARG A 82 13.10 2.85 9.64
N ILE A 83 12.51 1.67 9.59
CA ILE A 83 13.13 0.51 8.93
C ILE A 83 13.17 0.81 7.42
N PRO A 84 14.32 0.68 6.74
CA PRO A 84 14.35 0.86 5.30
C PRO A 84 13.52 -0.19 4.58
N VAL A 85 12.80 0.24 3.54
CA VAL A 85 11.85 -0.60 2.81
C VAL A 85 12.13 -0.58 1.31
N THR A 86 11.78 -1.66 0.63
CA THR A 86 11.68 -1.73 -0.82
C THR A 86 10.23 -2.01 -1.18
N THR A 87 9.62 -1.12 -1.94
CA THR A 87 8.23 -1.24 -2.40
C THR A 87 8.16 -1.45 -3.91
N PHE A 88 7.11 -2.13 -4.37
CA PHE A 88 6.84 -2.38 -5.78
C PHE A 88 5.51 -1.76 -6.19
N GLY A 89 5.50 -1.01 -7.28
CA GLY A 89 4.28 -0.33 -7.70
C GLY A 89 4.44 0.42 -9.01
N LEU A 90 3.64 1.46 -9.17
CA LEU A 90 3.67 2.34 -10.32
C LEU A 90 4.70 3.46 -10.16
N ALA A 91 5.08 4.05 -11.30
CA ALA A 91 5.78 5.32 -11.29
C ALA A 91 4.93 6.40 -10.58
N GLY A 92 5.55 7.13 -9.65
CA GLY A 92 4.88 8.21 -8.93
C GLY A 92 4.03 7.76 -7.74
N ASP A 93 4.02 6.48 -7.42
CA ASP A 93 3.30 5.97 -6.26
C ASP A 93 3.95 6.41 -4.94
N ALA A 94 3.14 7.03 -4.09
CA ALA A 94 3.47 7.30 -2.69
C ALA A 94 3.19 6.09 -1.80
N PHE A 95 2.18 5.28 -2.17
CA PHE A 95 1.74 4.09 -1.45
C PHE A 95 2.03 2.86 -2.28
N SER A 96 2.12 1.70 -1.66
CA SER A 96 2.32 0.45 -2.41
C SER A 96 1.56 -0.69 -1.75
N ALA A 97 0.98 -1.53 -2.60
CA ALA A 97 0.32 -2.76 -2.21
C ALA A 97 1.32 -3.91 -1.93
N THR A 98 2.63 -3.72 -2.15
CA THR A 98 3.62 -4.79 -1.96
C THR A 98 5.01 -4.25 -1.64
N GLY A 99 5.67 -4.84 -0.65
CA GLY A 99 7.06 -4.55 -0.37
C GLY A 99 7.66 -5.46 0.67
N TYR A 100 8.93 -5.23 0.94
CA TYR A 100 9.64 -5.85 2.05
C TYR A 100 10.50 -4.84 2.79
N ASN A 101 10.85 -5.14 4.04
CA ASN A 101 11.70 -4.29 4.88
C ASN A 101 13.00 -5.00 5.29
N GLN A 102 13.95 -4.25 5.85
CA GLN A 102 15.23 -4.79 6.32
C GLN A 102 15.13 -5.70 7.56
N ALA A 103 13.97 -5.75 8.23
CA ALA A 103 13.70 -6.74 9.28
C ALA A 103 13.28 -8.10 8.71
N GLY A 104 13.23 -8.25 7.38
CA GLY A 104 12.88 -9.50 6.70
C GLY A 104 11.38 -9.70 6.51
N ILE A 105 10.54 -8.71 6.84
CA ILE A 105 9.10 -8.79 6.59
C ILE A 105 8.81 -8.51 5.12
N TRP A 106 8.15 -9.45 4.46
CA TRP A 106 7.48 -9.27 3.17
C TRP A 106 5.98 -9.14 3.37
N LEU A 107 5.37 -8.08 2.83
CA LEU A 107 3.92 -7.88 2.83
C LEU A 107 3.40 -7.73 1.40
N HIS A 108 2.33 -8.45 1.09
CA HIS A 108 1.55 -8.19 -0.11
C HIS A 108 0.05 -8.13 0.19
N TYR A 109 -0.59 -7.11 -0.38
CA TYR A 109 -2.01 -6.84 -0.27
C TYR A 109 -2.77 -7.48 -1.43
N ASN A 110 -3.80 -8.26 -1.09
CA ASN A 110 -4.87 -8.58 -2.01
C ASN A 110 -6.18 -7.97 -1.48
N TYR A 111 -6.93 -7.30 -2.35
CA TYR A 111 -8.25 -6.79 -2.00
C TYR A 111 -9.20 -7.95 -1.74
N LEU A 112 -9.93 -7.88 -0.63
CA LEU A 112 -10.99 -8.82 -0.30
C LEU A 112 -12.16 -8.02 0.26
N LYS A 113 -13.28 -7.96 -0.46
CA LYS A 113 -14.48 -7.28 0.01
C LYS A 113 -14.93 -7.90 1.35
N ALA A 114 -15.02 -7.07 2.39
CA ALA A 114 -15.57 -7.47 3.68
C ALA A 114 -17.09 -7.67 3.52
N PRO A 115 -17.65 -8.81 4.00
CA PRO A 115 -19.06 -9.13 3.78
C PRO A 115 -20.05 -8.13 4.41
N ASP A 116 -19.60 -7.43 5.44
CA ASP A 116 -20.35 -6.45 6.22
C ASP A 116 -20.13 -5.01 5.74
N GLN A 117 -19.27 -4.78 4.74
CA GLN A 117 -19.04 -3.43 4.23
C GLN A 117 -20.00 -3.02 3.12
N ASN A 118 -20.62 -1.86 3.29
CA ASN A 118 -21.51 -1.28 2.27
C ASN A 118 -20.72 -0.84 1.04
N ASP A 119 -21.26 -1.12 -0.15
CA ASP A 119 -20.71 -0.65 -1.43
C ASP A 119 -20.79 0.87 -1.59
N ASP A 120 -21.68 1.52 -0.84
CA ASP A 120 -21.81 2.99 -0.77
C ASP A 120 -20.68 3.69 0.00
N SER A 121 -19.67 2.95 0.49
CA SER A 121 -18.43 3.51 1.08
C SER A 121 -17.50 4.16 0.03
N LEU A 122 -18.09 4.70 -1.05
CA LEU A 122 -17.54 5.25 -2.30
C LEU A 122 -16.40 6.29 -2.18
N LEU A 123 -15.93 6.59 -0.97
CA LEU A 123 -14.90 7.59 -0.67
C LEU A 123 -13.91 7.09 0.38
N ALA A 124 -13.63 5.78 0.38
CA ALA A 124 -12.65 5.19 1.25
C ALA A 124 -11.21 5.45 0.77
N GLN A 125 -10.30 5.59 1.72
CA GLN A 125 -8.87 5.54 1.47
C GLN A 125 -8.48 4.18 0.87
N PRO A 126 -7.37 4.04 0.12
CA PRO A 126 -6.88 2.73 -0.28
C PRO A 126 -6.71 1.82 0.94
N CYS A 127 -7.19 0.57 0.88
CA CYS A 127 -7.07 -0.36 2.03
C CYS A 127 -5.62 -0.67 2.40
N TYR A 128 -4.70 -0.54 1.43
CA TYR A 128 -3.27 -0.74 1.62
C TYR A 128 -2.53 0.55 1.98
N LEU A 129 -3.20 1.68 2.23
CA LEU A 129 -2.58 2.97 2.56
C LEU A 129 -1.50 2.83 3.66
N GLN A 130 -1.79 2.04 4.69
CA GLN A 130 -0.93 1.80 5.83
C GLN A 130 0.13 0.71 5.62
N LEU A 131 0.18 0.05 4.46
CA LEU A 131 1.14 -1.03 4.21
C LEU A 131 2.58 -0.52 4.30
N VAL A 132 2.84 0.67 3.75
CA VAL A 132 4.17 1.29 3.85
C VAL A 132 4.50 1.66 5.29
N ASP A 133 3.53 2.12 6.09
CA ASP A 133 3.74 2.38 7.51
C ASP A 133 4.09 1.12 8.29
N MET A 134 3.41 0.00 8.01
CA MET A 134 3.74 -1.30 8.61
C MET A 134 5.15 -1.75 8.23
N LEU A 135 5.51 -1.67 6.94
CA LEU A 135 6.86 -2.03 6.51
C LEU A 135 7.94 -1.14 7.15
N GLU A 136 7.66 0.14 7.37
CA GLU A 136 8.60 1.09 7.95
C GLU A 136 8.70 1.03 9.49
N SER A 137 7.80 0.29 10.17
CA SER A 137 7.73 0.29 11.65
C SER A 137 7.65 -1.08 12.32
N CYS A 138 7.20 -2.13 11.64
CA CYS A 138 7.09 -3.47 12.20
C CYS A 138 8.40 -4.26 12.01
N GLU A 139 8.88 -4.91 13.07
CA GLU A 139 10.07 -5.79 13.04
C GLU A 139 9.67 -7.27 13.00
N SER A 140 8.41 -7.58 13.34
CA SER A 140 7.85 -8.94 13.37
C SER A 140 6.42 -9.01 12.82
N TYR A 141 5.89 -10.22 12.64
CA TYR A 141 4.47 -10.40 12.27
C TYR A 141 3.52 -10.07 13.42
N GLU A 142 3.97 -10.25 14.65
CA GLU A 142 3.25 -9.86 15.86
C GLU A 142 3.05 -8.34 15.89
N ASP A 143 4.05 -7.56 15.46
CA ASP A 143 3.91 -6.11 15.30
C ASP A 143 2.90 -5.76 14.21
N VAL A 144 2.95 -6.45 13.06
CA VAL A 144 1.99 -6.25 11.97
C VAL A 144 0.58 -6.55 12.45
N PHE A 145 0.39 -7.67 13.15
CA PHE A 145 -0.92 -8.03 13.73
C PHE A 145 -1.40 -6.95 14.71
N SER A 146 -0.55 -6.50 15.62
CA SER A 146 -0.87 -5.45 16.60
C SER A 146 -1.20 -4.11 15.94
N PHE A 147 -0.48 -3.76 14.87
CA PHE A 147 -0.76 -2.59 14.04
C PHE A 147 -2.17 -2.69 13.45
N LEU A 148 -2.51 -3.83 12.84
CA LEU A 148 -3.82 -4.02 12.20
C LEU A 148 -4.99 -4.00 13.18
N GLN A 149 -4.77 -4.27 14.47
CA GLN A 149 -5.79 -4.11 15.52
C GLN A 149 -5.98 -2.65 15.93
N SER A 150 -4.94 -1.83 15.79
CA SER A 150 -4.92 -0.43 16.25
C SER A 150 -5.42 0.57 15.21
N TYR A 151 -5.34 0.21 13.93
CA TYR A 151 -5.70 1.11 12.84
C TYR A 151 -6.86 0.55 12.02
N PRO A 152 -8.00 1.29 11.95
CA PRO A 152 -9.13 0.88 11.13
C PRO A 152 -8.76 0.95 9.65
N ARG A 153 -9.36 0.05 8.88
CA ARG A 153 -9.25 -0.01 7.42
C ARG A 153 -10.65 0.12 6.83
N PRO A 154 -10.78 0.67 5.62
CA PRO A 154 -12.08 0.89 5.02
C PRO A 154 -12.76 -0.40 4.55
N ASP A 155 -11.99 -1.46 4.25
CA ASP A 155 -12.51 -2.72 3.76
C ASP A 155 -11.59 -3.89 4.13
N GLY A 156 -11.96 -5.10 3.72
CA GLY A 156 -11.19 -6.31 3.93
C GLY A 156 -9.91 -6.36 3.10
N MET A 157 -8.95 -7.12 3.62
CA MET A 157 -7.62 -7.26 3.06
C MET A 157 -7.10 -8.65 3.40
N SER A 158 -6.58 -9.36 2.40
CA SER A 158 -5.71 -10.51 2.62
C SER A 158 -4.26 -10.05 2.57
N LEU A 159 -3.58 -10.14 3.71
CA LEU A 159 -2.12 -9.97 3.81
C LEU A 159 -1.46 -11.33 3.92
N TYR A 160 -0.42 -11.52 3.12
CA TYR A 160 0.38 -12.73 3.15
C TYR A 160 1.79 -12.36 3.63
N PRO A 161 2.08 -12.62 4.92
CA PRO A 161 3.40 -12.38 5.48
C PRO A 161 4.42 -13.37 4.94
N GLY A 162 5.65 -12.89 4.73
CA GLY A 162 6.80 -13.68 4.30
C GLY A 162 8.09 -13.28 4.95
N SER A 163 8.99 -14.25 5.17
CA SER A 163 10.31 -14.03 5.75
C SER A 163 11.33 -14.25 4.64
N LEU A 164 12.12 -13.23 4.32
CA LEU A 164 13.21 -13.34 3.35
C LEU A 164 14.48 -13.95 3.96
#